data_AF-A0A7W1SJT9-F1
#
_entry.id   AF-A0A7W1SJT9-F1
#
_cell.length_a   1.000
_cell.length_b   1.000
_cell.length_c   1.000
_cell.angle_alpha   90.00
_cell.angle_beta   90.00
_cell.angle_gamma   90.00
#
_symmetry.space_group_name_H-M   'P 1'
#
loop_
_entity.id
_entity.type
_entity.pdbx_description
1 polymer ?
#
loop_
_entity_poly.entity_id
_entity_poly.type
_entity_poly.pdbx_seq_one_letter_code
_entity_poly.pdbx_strand_id
1 'polypeptide(L)'
;LSLAFDVMFLLMESRRYQVYDLWRRRFRTLNRYLIVPVLLDGGTAIPLPTADEIQRGLASVAEDLGRTVPHLHITDAIGYRIRRNYGYIFIIVLLAWVLKLELHPAPATSVGELVSRAAVGAIPGPWVVAVIGGFLVTCLVLAIRAPGERMIRWSEVPSPFFRFVPRAWWTQPGSSPRSADDTRRGDGR
;
A
#
# COMPACT_ATOMS: atom_id res chain seq x y z
N LEU A 1 18.38 11.52 12.43
CA LEU A 1 17.92 10.52 13.42
C LEU A 1 16.51 10.03 13.11
N SER A 2 15.50 10.90 13.01
CA SER A 2 14.10 10.51 12.73
C SER A 2 13.94 9.66 11.45
N LEU A 3 14.55 10.10 10.33
CA LEU A 3 14.53 9.33 9.08
C LEU A 3 15.10 7.92 9.22
N ALA A 4 16.13 7.73 10.05
CA ALA A 4 16.74 6.41 10.25
C ALA A 4 15.77 5.47 10.99
N PHE A 5 15.04 5.98 11.98
CA PHE A 5 13.98 5.23 12.64
C PHE A 5 12.86 4.88 11.67
N ASP A 6 12.39 5.84 10.87
CA ASP A 6 11.32 5.60 9.89
C ASP A 6 11.71 4.50 8.88
N VAL A 7 12.96 4.53 8.40
CA VAL A 7 13.51 3.49 7.51
C VAL A 7 13.60 2.13 8.23
N MET A 8 14.07 2.09 9.47
CA MET A 8 14.13 0.85 10.25
C MET A 8 12.73 0.24 10.44
N PHE A 9 11.76 1.06 10.82
CA PHE A 9 10.36 0.64 10.95
C PHE A 9 9.81 0.16 9.61
N LEU A 10 10.08 0.86 8.50
CA LEU A 10 9.67 0.46 7.16
C LEU A 10 10.23 -0.93 6.80
N LEU A 11 11.50 -1.20 7.10
CA LEU A 11 12.14 -2.49 6.82
C LEU A 11 11.55 -3.62 7.67
N MET A 12 11.38 -3.41 8.98
CA MET A 12 10.75 -4.37 9.89
C MET A 12 9.33 -4.70 9.41
N GLU A 13 8.56 -3.67 9.09
CA GLU A 13 7.18 -3.77 8.68
C GLU A 13 7.02 -4.46 7.31
N SER A 14 7.99 -4.27 6.41
CA SER A 14 8.05 -4.92 5.10
C SER A 14 8.33 -6.42 5.24
N ARG A 15 9.29 -6.82 6.08
CA ARG A 15 9.55 -8.23 6.42
C ARG A 15 8.32 -8.90 7.01
N ARG A 16 7.65 -8.20 7.94
CA ARG A 16 6.41 -8.68 8.54
C ARG A 16 5.31 -8.89 7.48
N TYR A 17 5.23 -8.02 6.48
CA TYR A 17 4.26 -8.20 5.39
C TYR A 17 4.54 -9.42 4.52
N GLN A 18 5.81 -9.74 4.24
CA GLN A 18 6.16 -10.94 3.47
C GLN A 18 5.64 -12.21 4.15
N VAL A 19 5.77 -12.28 5.47
CA VAL A 19 5.25 -13.40 6.28
C VAL A 19 3.73 -13.42 6.25
N TYR A 20 3.07 -12.28 6.48
CA TYR A 20 1.61 -12.21 6.44
C TYR A 20 1.02 -12.58 5.08
N ASP A 21 1.67 -12.19 3.99
CA ASP A 21 1.19 -12.53 2.65
C ASP A 21 1.26 -14.04 2.39
N LEU A 22 2.36 -14.70 2.79
CA LEU A 22 2.51 -16.15 2.69
C LEU A 22 1.38 -16.88 3.44
N TRP A 23 1.16 -16.51 4.70
CA TRP A 23 0.10 -17.09 5.52
C TRP A 23 -1.30 -16.84 4.94
N ARG A 24 -1.55 -15.62 4.46
CA ARG A 24 -2.84 -15.24 3.87
C ARG A 24 -3.14 -16.03 2.60
N ARG A 25 -2.14 -16.31 1.75
CA ARG A 25 -2.31 -17.15 0.55
C ARG A 25 -2.67 -18.59 0.92
N ARG A 26 -1.94 -19.18 1.87
CA ARG A 26 -2.22 -20.55 2.36
C ARG A 26 -3.62 -20.65 2.96
N PHE A 27 -3.98 -19.72 3.86
CA PHE A 27 -5.30 -19.71 4.49
C PHE A 27 -6.44 -19.51 3.49
N ARG A 28 -6.29 -18.63 2.50
CA ARG A 28 -7.30 -18.46 1.44
C ARG A 28 -7.49 -19.74 0.64
N THR A 29 -6.40 -20.42 0.31
CA THR A 29 -6.43 -21.65 -0.48
C THR A 29 -7.10 -22.78 0.31
N LEU A 30 -6.73 -22.95 1.59
CA LEU A 30 -7.42 -23.88 2.49
C LEU A 30 -8.90 -23.56 2.65
N ASN A 31 -9.27 -22.29 2.86
CA ASN A 31 -10.69 -21.93 2.98
C ASN A 31 -11.46 -22.22 1.70
N ARG A 32 -10.90 -21.91 0.53
CA ARG A 32 -11.56 -22.13 -0.77
C ARG A 32 -11.83 -23.61 -1.04
N TYR A 33 -10.90 -24.49 -0.70
CA TYR A 33 -10.97 -25.91 -1.08
C TYR A 33 -11.44 -26.84 0.04
N LEU A 34 -11.34 -26.44 1.33
CA LEU A 34 -11.81 -27.25 2.47
C LEU A 34 -13.08 -26.68 3.10
N ILE A 35 -13.11 -25.38 3.40
CA ILE A 35 -14.19 -24.80 4.21
C ILE A 35 -15.41 -24.46 3.33
N VAL A 36 -15.20 -23.80 2.20
CA VAL A 36 -16.30 -23.34 1.32
C VAL A 36 -17.18 -24.50 0.84
N PRO A 37 -16.66 -25.65 0.37
CA PRO A 37 -17.51 -26.76 -0.07
C PRO A 37 -18.34 -27.40 1.06
N VAL A 38 -17.88 -27.33 2.31
CA VAL A 38 -18.57 -27.89 3.49
C VAL A 38 -19.67 -26.95 3.99
N LEU A 39 -19.48 -25.64 3.87
CA LEU A 39 -20.42 -24.64 4.38
C LEU A 39 -21.53 -24.27 3.39
N LEU A 40 -21.35 -24.53 2.09
CA LEU A 40 -22.37 -24.23 1.10
C LEU A 40 -23.35 -25.41 1.00
N ASP A 41 -24.52 -25.25 1.63
CA ASP A 41 -25.70 -26.02 1.25
C ASP A 41 -26.15 -25.56 -0.15
N GLY A 42 -26.59 -26.50 -1.00
CA GLY A 42 -26.72 -26.41 -2.46
C GLY A 42 -27.66 -25.34 -3.05
N GLY A 43 -28.03 -24.30 -2.30
CA GLY A 43 -28.85 -23.16 -2.73
C GLY A 43 -28.10 -21.86 -3.04
N THR A 44 -26.76 -21.85 -3.06
CA THR A 44 -25.95 -20.65 -3.28
C THR A 44 -25.36 -20.60 -4.70
N ALA A 45 -25.44 -19.43 -5.36
CA ALA A 45 -24.98 -19.20 -6.73
C ALA A 45 -23.45 -19.13 -6.92
N ILE A 46 -22.67 -19.63 -5.95
CA ILE A 46 -21.20 -19.63 -6.02
C ILE A 46 -20.76 -20.91 -6.73
N PRO A 47 -19.99 -20.84 -7.82
CA PRO A 47 -19.46 -22.04 -8.47
C PRO A 47 -18.58 -22.82 -7.49
N LEU A 48 -19.00 -24.04 -7.13
CA LEU A 48 -18.16 -24.93 -6.34
C LEU A 48 -16.99 -25.43 -7.19
N PRO A 49 -15.77 -25.54 -6.61
CA PRO A 49 -14.66 -26.15 -7.32
C PRO A 49 -14.93 -27.64 -7.58
N THR A 50 -14.53 -28.12 -8.76
CA THR A 50 -14.65 -29.55 -9.13
C THR A 50 -13.68 -30.40 -8.31
N ALA A 51 -13.92 -31.71 -8.15
CA ALA A 51 -13.03 -32.64 -7.43
C ALA A 51 -11.56 -32.53 -7.90
N ASP A 52 -11.32 -32.45 -9.21
CA ASP A 52 -9.99 -32.25 -9.78
C ASP A 52 -9.34 -30.92 -9.38
N GLU A 53 -10.14 -29.85 -9.25
CA GLU A 53 -9.66 -28.52 -8.83
C GLU A 53 -9.33 -28.49 -7.34
N ILE A 54 -10.11 -29.21 -6.52
CA ILE A 54 -9.83 -29.40 -5.10
C ILE A 54 -8.51 -30.16 -4.92
N GLN A 55 -8.32 -31.26 -5.64
CA GLN A 55 -7.10 -32.06 -5.56
C GLN A 55 -5.86 -31.26 -6.01
N ARG A 56 -5.95 -30.55 -7.14
CA ARG A 56 -4.86 -29.68 -7.62
C ARG A 56 -4.57 -28.52 -6.65
N GLY A 57 -5.61 -27.88 -6.11
CA GLY A 57 -5.48 -26.79 -5.15
C GLY A 57 -4.82 -27.25 -3.85
N LEU A 58 -5.23 -28.40 -3.30
CA LEU A 58 -4.61 -28.96 -2.10
C LEU A 58 -3.17 -29.44 -2.36
N ALA A 59 -2.88 -30.03 -3.52
CA ALA A 59 -1.51 -30.40 -3.91
C ALA A 59 -0.60 -29.16 -3.99
N SER A 60 -1.08 -28.04 -4.53
CA SER A 60 -0.32 -26.78 -4.52
C SER A 60 -0.06 -26.24 -3.11
N VAL A 61 -0.99 -26.43 -2.17
CA VAL A 61 -0.78 -26.05 -0.76
C VAL A 61 0.25 -26.95 -0.10
N ALA A 62 0.24 -28.25 -0.39
CA ALA A 62 1.23 -29.18 0.13
C ALA A 62 2.65 -28.85 -0.38
N GLU A 63 2.79 -28.50 -1.66
CA GLU A 63 4.05 -28.04 -2.23
C GLU A 63 4.49 -26.68 -1.65
N ASP A 64 3.57 -25.74 -1.49
CA ASP A 64 3.82 -24.44 -0.86
C ASP A 64 4.18 -24.57 0.63
N LEU A 65 3.64 -25.57 1.34
CA LEU A 65 4.02 -25.87 2.72
C LEU A 65 5.45 -26.42 2.79
N GLY A 66 5.87 -27.21 1.81
CA GLY A 66 7.24 -27.72 1.67
C GLY A 66 8.27 -26.66 1.32
N ARG A 67 7.87 -25.51 0.74
CA ARG A 67 8.77 -24.40 0.36
C ARG A 67 8.56 -23.17 1.25
N THR A 68 9.57 -22.81 2.06
CA THR A 68 9.52 -21.67 2.99
C THR A 68 10.06 -20.37 2.40
N VAL A 69 9.89 -20.12 1.09
CA VAL A 69 10.46 -18.92 0.44
C VAL A 69 9.37 -17.89 0.16
N PRO A 70 9.45 -16.67 0.73
CA PRO A 70 8.52 -15.59 0.39
C PRO A 70 8.59 -15.28 -1.10
N HIS A 71 7.45 -15.34 -1.78
CA HIS A 71 7.37 -15.06 -3.22
C HIS A 71 7.44 -13.56 -3.53
N LEU A 72 7.29 -12.70 -2.52
CA LEU A 72 7.33 -11.26 -2.66
C LEU A 72 8.74 -10.73 -2.41
N HIS A 73 9.33 -10.11 -3.42
CA HIS A 73 10.63 -9.44 -3.29
C HIS A 73 10.54 -8.30 -2.27
N ILE A 74 11.60 -8.14 -1.47
CA ILE A 74 11.63 -7.13 -0.39
C ILE A 74 11.47 -5.71 -0.92
N THR A 75 11.98 -5.43 -2.13
CA THR A 75 11.84 -4.13 -2.82
C THR A 75 10.39 -3.79 -3.14
N ASP A 76 9.61 -4.79 -3.53
CA ASP A 76 8.19 -4.61 -3.85
C ASP A 76 7.37 -4.39 -2.58
N ALA A 77 7.68 -5.14 -1.51
CA ALA A 77 7.08 -4.95 -0.19
C ALA A 77 7.36 -3.55 0.38
N ILE A 78 8.60 -3.06 0.23
CA ILE A 78 9.02 -1.73 0.63
C ILE A 78 8.25 -0.66 -0.17
N GLY A 79 8.25 -0.74 -1.49
CA GLY A 79 7.57 0.26 -2.33
C GLY A 79 6.06 0.33 -2.08
N TYR A 80 5.41 -0.82 -1.83
CA TYR A 80 4.00 -0.88 -1.43
C TYR A 80 3.74 -0.18 -0.09
N ARG A 81 4.63 -0.37 0.89
CA ARG A 81 4.53 0.26 2.22
C ARG A 81 4.78 1.76 2.17
N ILE A 82 5.73 2.20 1.35
CA ILE A 82 5.96 3.63 1.09
C ILE A 82 4.68 4.25 0.52
N ARG A 83 4.06 3.63 -0.49
CA ARG A 83 2.85 4.19 -1.12
C ARG A 83 1.66 4.28 -0.16
N ARG A 84 1.48 3.31 0.75
CA ARG A 84 0.28 3.25 1.61
C ARG A 84 0.40 3.96 2.96
N ASN A 85 1.58 4.02 3.56
CA ASN A 85 1.71 4.49 4.95
C ASN A 85 2.91 5.41 5.14
N TYR A 86 4.09 4.96 4.72
CA TYR A 86 5.34 5.65 5.06
C TYR A 86 5.61 6.89 4.21
N GLY A 87 5.02 7.01 3.02
CA GLY A 87 5.12 8.20 2.18
C GLY A 87 4.61 9.45 2.91
N TYR A 88 3.49 9.33 3.62
CA TYR A 88 2.94 10.43 4.43
C TYR A 88 3.86 10.80 5.60
N ILE A 89 4.43 9.80 6.28
CA ILE A 89 5.38 10.01 7.37
C ILE A 89 6.60 10.77 6.87
N PHE A 90 7.19 10.34 5.74
CA PHE A 90 8.33 11.03 5.15
C PHE A 90 8.00 12.47 4.73
N ILE A 91 6.81 12.72 4.18
CA ILE A 91 6.38 14.09 3.84
C ILE A 91 6.27 14.96 5.09
N ILE A 92 5.64 14.46 6.16
CA ILE A 92 5.47 15.23 7.40
C ILE A 92 6.83 15.50 8.07
N VAL A 93 7.71 14.49 8.13
CA VAL A 93 9.06 14.65 8.68
C VAL A 93 9.89 15.64 7.85
N LEU A 94 9.74 15.60 6.51
CA LEU A 94 10.40 16.53 5.62
C LEU A 94 9.89 17.97 5.84
N LEU A 95 8.58 18.17 5.93
CA LEU A 95 7.98 19.47 6.21
C LEU A 95 8.43 20.02 7.55
N ALA A 96 8.45 19.18 8.60
CA ALA A 96 8.94 19.58 9.92
C ALA A 96 10.43 19.97 9.86
N TRP A 97 11.23 19.25 9.06
CA TRP A 97 12.64 19.58 8.88
C TRP A 97 12.84 20.90 8.13
N VAL A 98 12.12 21.13 7.03
CA VAL A 98 12.16 22.40 6.29
C VAL A 98 11.72 23.56 7.19
N LEU A 99 10.62 23.39 7.92
CA LEU A 99 10.12 24.40 8.85
C LEU A 99 11.14 24.71 9.96
N LYS A 100 11.86 23.71 10.45
CA LYS A 100 12.96 23.92 11.40
C LYS A 100 14.07 24.80 10.79
N LEU A 101 14.46 24.55 9.54
CA LEU A 101 15.49 25.32 8.86
C LEU A 101 15.05 26.77 8.57
N GLU A 102 13.77 26.95 8.25
CA GLU A 102 13.13 28.25 8.03
C GLU A 102 13.12 29.08 9.32
N LEU A 103 12.65 28.51 10.43
CA LEU A 103 12.38 29.25 11.67
C LEU A 103 13.62 29.50 12.54
N HIS A 104 14.61 28.63 12.53
CA HIS A 104 15.79 28.73 13.41
C HIS A 104 17.08 29.06 12.65
N PRO A 105 17.96 29.93 13.21
CA PRO A 105 17.78 30.74 14.43
C PRO A 105 16.92 32.00 14.23
N ALA A 106 16.76 32.47 12.99
CA ALA A 106 15.87 33.54 12.57
C ALA A 106 15.25 33.17 11.21
N PRO A 107 14.14 33.78 10.76
CA PRO A 107 13.54 33.49 9.45
C PRO A 107 14.57 33.55 8.32
N ALA A 108 14.65 32.52 7.48
CA ALA A 108 15.58 32.49 6.36
C ALA A 108 15.21 33.57 5.32
N THR A 109 16.22 34.28 4.81
CA THR A 109 16.01 35.35 3.82
C THR A 109 16.20 34.86 2.38
N SER A 110 16.82 33.70 2.19
CA SER A 110 17.06 33.10 0.87
C SER A 110 17.13 31.56 0.90
N VAL A 111 16.90 30.92 -0.24
CA VAL A 111 17.06 29.45 -0.41
C VAL A 111 18.51 29.02 -0.18
N GLY A 112 19.49 29.84 -0.58
CA GLY A 112 20.90 29.56 -0.34
C GLY A 112 21.23 29.52 1.16
N GLU A 113 20.64 30.43 1.93
CA GLU A 113 20.76 30.44 3.39
C GLU A 113 20.13 29.17 3.98
N LEU A 114 18.94 28.78 3.51
CA LEU A 114 18.26 27.55 3.96
C LEU A 114 19.12 26.29 3.72
N VAL A 115 19.75 26.19 2.54
CA VAL A 115 20.67 25.09 2.21
C VAL A 115 21.91 25.14 3.08
N SER A 116 22.46 26.32 3.36
CA SER A 116 23.64 26.44 4.24
C SER A 116 23.34 26.00 5.68
N ARG A 117 22.14 26.31 6.18
CA ARG A 117 21.64 25.91 7.51
C ARG A 117 21.39 24.42 7.65
N ALA A 118 21.27 23.70 6.54
CA ALA A 118 21.14 22.24 6.55
C ALA A 118 22.45 21.51 6.96
N ALA A 119 23.55 22.24 7.19
CA ALA A 119 24.82 21.65 7.61
C ALA A 119 24.68 20.89 8.94
N VAL A 120 25.34 19.73 9.03
CA VAL A 120 25.33 18.88 10.23
C VAL A 120 26.77 18.57 10.62
N GLY A 121 27.25 19.18 11.70
CA GLY A 121 28.64 19.02 12.15
C GLY A 121 29.63 19.44 11.07
N ALA A 122 30.49 18.50 10.64
CA ALA A 122 31.49 18.73 9.59
C ALA A 122 30.92 18.61 8.16
N ILE A 123 29.66 18.20 7.98
CA ILE A 123 29.07 17.95 6.67
C ILE A 123 28.40 19.24 6.16
N PRO A 124 28.81 19.79 5.00
CA PRO A 124 28.20 20.99 4.44
C PRO A 124 26.73 20.78 4.08
N GLY A 125 25.91 21.81 4.26
CA GLY A 125 24.47 21.74 4.03
C GLY A 125 24.04 21.28 2.62
N PRO A 126 24.70 21.68 1.52
CA PRO A 126 24.39 21.17 0.19
C PRO A 126 24.45 19.64 0.10
N TRP A 127 25.42 19.00 0.77
CA TRP A 127 25.54 17.54 0.78
C TRP A 127 24.40 16.89 1.56
N VAL A 128 24.01 17.48 2.69
CA VAL A 128 22.88 16.99 3.49
C VAL A 128 21.59 17.05 2.68
N VAL A 129 21.33 18.17 2.00
CA VAL A 129 20.17 18.34 1.12
C VAL A 129 20.21 17.34 -0.04
N ALA A 130 21.37 17.13 -0.66
CA ALA A 130 21.52 16.17 -1.77
C ALA A 130 21.24 14.73 -1.32
N VAL A 131 21.73 14.31 -0.16
CA VAL A 131 21.49 12.96 0.39
C VAL A 131 20.01 12.77 0.72
N ILE A 132 19.37 13.75 1.36
CA ILE A 132 17.93 13.68 1.69
C ILE A 132 17.09 13.67 0.41
N GLY A 133 17.40 14.53 -0.56
CA GLY A 133 16.74 14.58 -1.85
C GLY A 133 16.87 13.27 -2.62
N GLY A 134 18.09 12.72 -2.70
CA GLY A 134 18.36 11.42 -3.33
C GLY A 134 17.62 10.27 -2.65
N PHE A 135 17.54 10.28 -1.33
CA PHE A 135 16.74 9.31 -0.57
C PHE A 135 15.25 9.40 -0.92
N LEU A 136 14.67 10.61 -0.97
CA LEU A 136 13.26 10.82 -1.31
C LEU A 136 12.96 10.39 -2.76
N VAL A 137 13.85 10.70 -3.70
CA VAL A 137 13.74 10.25 -5.10
C VAL A 137 13.78 8.72 -5.17
N THR A 138 14.69 8.08 -4.43
CA THR A 138 14.77 6.61 -4.37
C THR A 138 13.47 6.01 -3.83
N CYS A 139 12.94 6.57 -2.73
CA CYS A 139 11.65 6.17 -2.16
C CYS A 139 10.50 6.35 -3.16
N LEU A 140 10.48 7.45 -3.92
CA LEU A 140 9.49 7.71 -4.96
C LEU A 140 9.59 6.69 -6.10
N VAL A 141 10.80 6.39 -6.58
CA VAL A 141 11.03 5.39 -7.63
C VAL A 141 10.57 4.00 -7.16
N LEU A 142 10.92 3.59 -5.94
CA LEU A 142 10.45 2.34 -5.35
C LEU A 142 8.92 2.33 -5.20
N ALA A 143 8.35 3.45 -4.75
CA ALA A 143 6.92 3.60 -4.59
C ALA A 143 6.19 3.54 -5.93
N ILE A 144 6.75 4.01 -7.04
CA ILE A 144 6.15 3.92 -8.39
C ILE A 144 6.34 2.52 -8.97
N ARG A 145 7.54 1.94 -8.83
CA ARG A 145 7.85 0.60 -9.35
C ARG A 145 7.06 -0.53 -8.69
N ALA A 146 6.63 -0.35 -7.45
CA ALA A 146 5.86 -1.38 -6.76
C ALA A 146 4.59 -1.76 -7.57
N PRO A 147 4.34 -3.05 -7.83
CA PRO A 147 3.16 -3.47 -8.58
C PRO A 147 1.87 -3.08 -7.84
N GLY A 148 1.02 -2.29 -8.50
CA GLY A 148 -0.15 -1.66 -7.87
C GLY A 148 -1.32 -2.61 -7.58
N GLU A 149 -1.45 -3.75 -8.27
CA GLU A 149 -2.80 -4.35 -8.44
C GLU A 149 -2.93 -5.87 -8.34
N ARG A 150 -1.86 -6.68 -8.29
CA ARG A 150 -2.04 -8.14 -8.40
C ARG A 150 -2.33 -8.91 -7.10
N MET A 151 -2.42 -8.25 -5.94
CA MET A 151 -2.59 -8.94 -4.64
C MET A 151 -3.82 -8.47 -3.84
N ILE A 152 -5.00 -8.74 -4.39
CA ILE A 152 -6.23 -9.17 -3.69
C ILE A 152 -6.95 -8.14 -2.79
N ARG A 153 -8.03 -7.55 -3.33
CA ARG A 153 -9.39 -7.35 -2.75
C ARG A 153 -9.53 -6.79 -1.30
N TRP A 154 -8.50 -6.17 -0.74
CA TRP A 154 -8.60 -5.21 0.39
C TRP A 154 -8.38 -3.77 -0.08
N SER A 155 -8.19 -3.55 -1.38
CA SER A 155 -8.15 -2.23 -2.04
C SER A 155 -9.52 -1.58 -2.18
N GLU A 156 -10.60 -2.33 -1.98
CA GLU A 156 -11.96 -1.78 -1.90
C GLU A 156 -12.20 -1.04 -0.58
N VAL A 157 -11.30 -1.19 0.40
CA VAL A 157 -11.33 -0.37 1.60
C VAL A 157 -10.55 0.92 1.27
N PRO A 158 -11.23 2.08 1.15
CA PRO A 158 -10.54 3.33 0.88
C PRO A 158 -9.45 3.56 1.92
N SER A 159 -8.37 4.24 1.53
CA SER A 159 -7.30 4.56 2.48
C SER A 159 -7.91 5.18 3.73
N PRO A 160 -7.40 4.89 4.94
CA PRO A 160 -7.96 5.44 6.19
C PRO A 160 -8.07 6.97 6.17
N PHE A 161 -7.24 7.63 5.36
CA PHE A 161 -7.29 9.06 5.11
C PHE A 161 -8.65 9.53 4.54
N PHE A 162 -9.22 8.79 3.58
CA PHE A 162 -10.55 9.10 3.03
C PHE A 162 -11.69 8.88 4.04
N ARG A 163 -11.42 8.30 5.22
CA ARG A 163 -12.39 8.24 6.32
C ARG A 163 -12.53 9.58 7.05
N PHE A 164 -11.49 10.43 7.00
CA PHE A 164 -11.43 11.72 7.70
C PHE A 164 -11.71 12.93 6.78
N VAL A 165 -11.74 12.73 5.46
CA VAL A 165 -12.10 13.77 4.51
C VAL A 165 -13.60 13.71 4.20
N PRO A 166 -14.36 14.83 4.34
CA PRO A 166 -15.79 14.84 4.04
C PRO A 166 -16.07 14.32 2.62
N ARG A 167 -16.99 13.35 2.49
CA ARG A 167 -17.41 12.79 1.19
C ARG A 167 -17.84 13.86 0.18
N ALA A 168 -18.36 15.00 0.66
CA ALA A 168 -18.83 16.12 -0.13
C ALA A 168 -17.75 16.82 -0.97
N TRP A 169 -16.45 16.63 -0.66
CA TRP A 169 -15.37 17.26 -1.41
C TRP A 169 -14.95 16.49 -2.68
N TRP A 170 -15.51 15.30 -2.92
CA TRP A 170 -15.06 14.40 -4.01
C TRP A 170 -16.20 13.78 -4.82
N THR A 171 -17.46 14.09 -4.51
CA THR A 171 -18.58 13.75 -5.40
C THR A 171 -18.43 14.55 -6.69
N GLN A 172 -18.17 13.88 -7.81
CA GLN A 172 -18.31 14.52 -9.12
C GLN A 172 -19.78 14.96 -9.27
N PRO A 173 -20.06 16.24 -9.54
CA PRO A 173 -21.40 16.67 -9.93
C PRO A 173 -21.66 16.06 -11.32
N GLY A 174 -22.27 14.88 -11.39
CA GLY A 174 -22.62 14.29 -12.68
C GLY A 174 -22.96 12.80 -12.75
N SER A 175 -22.60 11.95 -11.78
CA SER A 175 -23.00 10.54 -11.84
C SER A 175 -24.28 10.31 -11.04
N SER A 176 -25.43 10.62 -11.65
CA SER A 176 -26.71 10.14 -11.14
C SER A 176 -26.76 8.61 -11.23
N PRO A 177 -27.33 7.89 -10.24
CA PRO A 177 -27.64 6.48 -10.40
C PRO A 177 -28.67 6.36 -11.52
N ARG A 178 -28.37 5.57 -12.57
CA ARG A 178 -29.42 5.12 -13.49
C ARG A 178 -30.44 4.34 -12.65
N SER A 179 -31.59 4.96 -12.44
CA SER A 179 -32.78 4.36 -11.85
C SER A 179 -33.12 3.07 -12.60
N ALA A 180 -33.35 1.98 -11.87
CA ALA A 180 -33.67 0.65 -12.39
C ALA A 180 -35.10 0.54 -12.99
N ASP A 181 -35.71 1.66 -13.37
CA ASP A 181 -37.11 1.74 -13.79
C ASP A 181 -37.29 1.78 -15.32
N ASP A 182 -36.20 1.79 -16.10
CA ASP A 182 -36.26 1.89 -17.57
C ASP A 182 -36.44 0.52 -18.28
N THR A 183 -36.40 -0.59 -17.54
CA THR A 183 -36.52 -1.95 -18.10
C THR A 183 -37.96 -2.48 -18.19
N ARG A 184 -38.98 -1.71 -17.78
CA ARG A 184 -40.40 -2.18 -17.80
C ARG A 184 -41.28 -1.56 -18.89
N ARG A 185 -40.73 -0.76 -19.81
CA ARG A 185 -41.51 -0.01 -20.81
C ARG A 185 -41.25 -0.38 -22.27
N GLY A 186 -40.75 -1.57 -22.54
CA GLY A 186 -40.30 -1.96 -23.89
C GLY A 186 -40.65 -3.36 -24.36
N ASP A 187 -41.63 -4.04 -23.77
CA ASP A 187 -42.13 -5.30 -24.32
C ASP A 187 -43.66 -5.29 -24.34
N GLY A 188 -44.20 -5.05 -25.53
CA GLY A 188 -45.58 -4.71 -25.76
C GLY A 188 -45.79 -4.40 -27.23
N ARG A 189 -45.55 -5.40 -28.08
CA ARG A 189 -46.16 -5.60 -29.40
C ARG A 189 -45.75 -6.95 -29.99
#